data_AF-A0A165EZA5-F1
#
_entry.id   AF-A0A165EZA5-F1
#
_cell.length_a   1.000
_cell.length_b   1.000
_cell.length_c   1.000
_cell.angle_alpha   90.00
_cell.angle_beta   90.00
_cell.angle_gamma   90.00
#
_symmetry.space_group_name_H-M   'P 1'
#
loop_
_entity.id
_entity.type
_entity.pdbx_description
1 polymer ?
#
loop_
_entity_poly.entity_id
_entity_poly.type
_entity_poly.pdbx_seq_one_letter_code
_entity_poly.pdbx_strand_id
1 'polypeptide(L)'
;MGRGKTIQTISLVTFLIEQFGPYLGIVPLSTSTNWTLEFQNWMLRVKSMSYKGSPQNRRTLQNDIRMGQFQVLLTTYEYIIKDRPILCAILLCILGSTGSR
;
A
#
# COMPACT_ATOMS: atom_id res chain seq x y z
N MET A 1 1.18 29.69 6.11
CA MET A 1 1.03 28.31 5.60
C MET A 1 2.01 27.43 6.36
N GLY A 2 1.53 26.42 7.11
CA GLY A 2 2.37 25.67 8.07
C GLY A 2 1.57 25.01 9.20
N ARG A 3 0.37 24.48 8.92
CA ARG A 3 -0.53 23.91 9.95
C ARG A 3 -0.45 22.37 10.06
N GLY A 4 0.56 21.74 9.45
CA GLY A 4 0.76 20.28 9.58
C GLY A 4 -0.41 19.41 9.12
N LYS A 5 -1.31 19.90 8.24
CA LYS A 5 -2.49 19.15 7.78
C LYS A 5 -2.12 17.82 7.11
N THR A 6 -0.98 17.80 6.42
CA THR A 6 -0.40 16.59 5.82
C THR A 6 -0.09 15.54 6.90
N ILE A 7 0.58 15.97 7.98
CA ILE A 7 0.91 15.09 9.11
C ILE A 7 -0.37 14.62 9.80
N GLN A 8 -1.34 15.51 10.03
CA GLN A 8 -2.64 15.15 10.62
C GLN A 8 -3.38 14.10 9.79
N THR A 9 -3.36 14.24 8.46
CA THR A 9 -3.98 13.28 7.53
C THR A 9 -3.25 11.94 7.57
N ILE A 10 -1.92 11.96 7.55
CA ILE A 10 -1.11 10.74 7.63
C ILE A 10 -1.34 10.04 8.98
N SER A 11 -1.35 10.77 10.11
CA SER A 11 -1.61 10.19 11.43
C SER A 11 -3.00 9.55 11.53
N LEU A 12 -4.03 10.18 10.96
CA LEU A 12 -5.38 9.62 10.92
C LEU A 12 -5.43 8.35 10.06
N VAL A 13 -4.80 8.37 8.89
CA VAL A 13 -4.73 7.20 7.99
C VAL A 13 -3.95 6.06 8.66
N THR A 14 -2.82 6.33 9.30
CA THR A 14 -2.04 5.35 10.07
C THR A 14 -2.86 4.74 11.20
N PHE A 15 -3.60 5.55 11.96
CA PHE A 15 -4.45 5.07 13.05
C PHE A 15 -5.58 4.14 12.54
N LEU A 16 -6.23 4.49 11.42
CA LEU A 16 -7.25 3.64 10.81
C LEU A 16 -6.63 2.32 10.30
N ILE A 17 -5.44 2.40 9.72
CA ILE A 17 -4.70 1.23 9.22
C ILE A 17 -4.33 0.25 10.34
N GLU A 18 -4.00 0.76 11.51
CA GLU A 18 -3.70 -0.08 12.68
C GLU A 18 -4.93 -0.85 13.20
N GLN A 19 -6.15 -0.34 13.00
CA GLN A 19 -7.37 -0.90 13.61
C GLN A 19 -8.19 -1.80 12.67
N PHE A 20 -8.22 -1.53 11.37
CA PHE A 20 -9.21 -2.14 10.46
C PHE A 20 -8.66 -3.16 9.45
N GLY A 21 -7.44 -3.67 9.68
CA GLY A 21 -6.90 -4.81 8.92
C GLY A 21 -6.46 -4.45 7.51
N PRO A 22 -6.14 -5.42 6.64
CA PRO A 22 -5.26 -5.20 5.50
C PRO A 22 -5.85 -4.27 4.42
N TYR A 23 -5.09 -3.24 4.05
CA TYR A 23 -5.41 -2.26 3.02
C TYR A 23 -4.64 -2.53 1.73
N LEU A 24 -5.29 -2.30 0.59
CA LEU A 24 -4.70 -2.32 -0.74
C LEU A 24 -4.57 -0.89 -1.28
N GLY A 25 -3.35 -0.43 -1.50
CA GLY A 25 -3.06 0.84 -2.16
C GLY A 25 -2.71 0.62 -3.63
N ILE A 26 -3.46 1.21 -4.55
CA ILE A 26 -3.16 1.15 -5.99
C ILE A 26 -2.57 2.50 -6.41
N VAL A 27 -1.35 2.45 -6.95
CA VAL A 27 -0.61 3.65 -7.37
C VAL A 27 0.00 3.46 -8.76
N PRO A 28 0.21 4.53 -9.53
CA PRO A 28 1.02 4.47 -10.75
C PRO A 28 2.42 3.91 -10.47
N LEU A 29 2.98 3.19 -11.46
CA LEU A 29 4.34 2.63 -11.35
C LEU A 29 5.39 3.71 -11.08
N SER A 30 5.27 4.86 -11.74
CA SER A 30 6.16 6.03 -11.58
C SER A 30 6.20 6.57 -10.16
N THR A 31 5.11 6.43 -9.40
CA THR A 31 5.00 6.96 -8.03
C THR A 31 5.13 5.88 -6.96
N SER A 32 5.23 4.60 -7.34
CA SER A 32 5.26 3.47 -6.39
C SER A 32 6.45 3.56 -5.41
N THR A 33 7.63 3.95 -5.91
CA THR A 33 8.82 4.13 -5.07
C THR A 33 8.65 5.29 -4.08
N ASN A 34 8.07 6.40 -4.52
CA ASN A 34 7.79 7.55 -3.66
C ASN A 34 6.85 7.17 -2.51
N TRP A 35 5.74 6.49 -2.82
CA TRP A 35 4.82 5.99 -1.80
C TRP A 35 5.46 5.00 -0.82
N THR A 36 6.38 4.17 -1.30
CA THR A 36 7.12 3.24 -0.43
C THR A 36 7.99 4.00 0.58
N LEU A 37 8.68 5.05 0.12
CA LEU A 37 9.51 5.89 0.98
C LEU A 37 8.67 6.66 2.01
N GLU A 38 7.56 7.25 1.58
CA GLU A 38 6.64 7.94 2.50
C GLU A 38 6.08 6.97 3.55
N PHE A 39 5.71 5.75 3.18
CA PHE A 39 5.24 4.75 4.14
C PHE A 39 6.34 4.36 5.14
N GLN A 40 7.58 4.22 4.70
CA GLN A 40 8.71 3.94 5.59
C GLN A 40 8.99 5.11 6.53
N ASN A 41 8.91 6.36 6.04
CA ASN A 41 9.20 7.54 6.83
C ASN A 41 8.11 7.85 7.87
N TRP A 42 6.85 7.62 7.52
CA TRP A 42 5.72 8.07 8.36
C TRP A 42 4.96 6.94 9.05
N MET A 43 5.04 5.70 8.57
CA MET A 43 4.26 4.58 9.09
C MET A 43 5.15 3.51 9.76
N LEU A 44 6.00 3.94 10.70
CA LEU A 44 6.99 3.09 11.39
C LEU A 44 6.38 1.88 12.14
N ARG A 45 5.11 1.95 12.54
CA ARG A 45 4.37 0.88 13.24
C ARG A 45 3.53 -0.01 12.32
N VAL A 46 3.44 0.34 11.04
CA VAL A 46 2.60 -0.36 10.06
C VAL A 46 3.46 -1.26 9.20
N LYS A 47 3.09 -2.54 9.11
CA LYS A 47 3.75 -3.47 8.21
C LYS A 47 3.29 -3.25 6.76
N SER A 48 4.01 -2.40 6.04
CA SER A 48 3.79 -2.14 4.60
C SER A 48 4.54 -3.14 3.71
N MET A 49 3.90 -3.59 2.63
CA MET A 49 4.47 -4.49 1.62
C MET A 49 4.27 -3.91 0.22
N SER A 50 5.25 -4.08 -0.67
CA SER A 50 5.15 -3.64 -2.08
C SER A 50 5.07 -4.85 -3.01
N TYR A 51 3.98 -4.95 -3.75
CA TYR A 51 3.73 -6.02 -4.71
C TYR A 51 4.30 -5.64 -6.09
N LYS A 52 5.56 -6.04 -6.32
CA LYS A 52 6.29 -5.76 -7.57
C LYS A 52 7.36 -6.81 -7.84
N GLY A 53 7.91 -6.80 -9.05
CA GLY A 53 9.06 -7.61 -9.45
C GLY A 53 8.73 -8.80 -10.34
N SER A 54 9.68 -9.73 -10.44
CA SER A 54 9.55 -10.93 -11.28
C SER A 54 8.40 -11.84 -10.82
N PRO A 55 7.86 -12.70 -11.70
CA PRO A 55 6.85 -13.68 -11.31
C PRO A 55 7.29 -14.58 -10.14
N GLN A 56 8.58 -14.93 -10.08
CA GLN A 56 9.14 -15.73 -8.98
C GLN A 56 9.00 -14.99 -7.63
N ASN A 57 9.41 -13.72 -7.58
CA ASN A 57 9.34 -12.91 -6.36
C ASN A 57 7.89 -12.69 -5.93
N ARG A 58 7.00 -12.45 -6.90
CA ARG A 58 5.58 -12.27 -6.66
C ARG A 58 4.91 -13.52 -6.09
N ARG A 59 5.35 -14.73 -6.45
CA ARG A 59 4.83 -15.97 -5.84
C ARG A 59 5.14 -16.05 -4.34
N THR A 60 6.34 -15.64 -3.93
CA THR A 60 6.70 -15.55 -2.51
C THR A 60 5.80 -14.55 -1.79
N LEU A 61 5.64 -13.34 -2.36
CA LEU A 61 4.75 -12.31 -1.81
C LEU A 61 3.28 -12.77 -1.72
N GLN A 62 2.79 -13.53 -2.70
CA GLN A 62 1.44 -14.09 -2.67
C GLN A 62 1.22 -15.05 -1.49
N ASN A 63 2.25 -15.78 -1.07
CA ASN A 63 2.16 -16.63 0.13
C ASN A 63 2.07 -15.77 1.39
N ASP A 64 2.87 -14.71 1.49
CA ASP A 64 2.80 -13.77 2.61
C ASP A 64 1.43 -13.06 2.68
N ILE A 65 0.85 -12.74 1.52
CA ILE A 65 -0.49 -12.16 1.42
C ILE A 65 -1.55 -13.14 1.95
N ARG A 66 -1.48 -14.43 1.58
CA ARG A 66 -2.40 -15.45 2.08
C ARG A 66 -2.30 -15.68 3.58
N MET A 67 -1.10 -15.51 4.15
CA MET A 67 -0.89 -15.58 5.59
C MET A 67 -1.39 -14.32 6.34
N GLY A 68 -1.81 -13.27 5.63
CA GLY A 68 -2.30 -12.02 6.24
C GLY A 68 -1.22 -11.26 7.00
N GLN A 69 0.06 -11.50 6.70
CA GLN A 69 1.20 -10.95 7.46
C GLN A 69 1.56 -9.52 7.00
N PHE A 70 0.57 -8.68 6.74
CA PHE A 70 0.74 -7.29 6.30
C PHE A 70 -0.47 -6.44 6.71
N GLN A 71 -0.26 -5.13 6.83
CA GLN A 71 -1.34 -4.16 7.07
C GLN A 71 -1.64 -3.31 5.85
N VAL A 72 -0.63 -3.03 5.02
CA VAL A 72 -0.81 -2.27 3.77
C VAL A 72 -0.04 -2.94 2.65
N LEU A 73 -0.71 -3.19 1.52
CA LEU A 73 -0.12 -3.69 0.29
C LEU A 73 -0.18 -2.62 -0.79
N LEU A 74 0.97 -2.16 -1.27
CA LEU A 74 1.07 -1.27 -2.42
C LEU A 74 1.23 -2.07 -3.70
N THR A 75 0.39 -1.80 -4.70
CA THR A 75 0.48 -2.41 -6.02
C THR A 75 0.25 -1.38 -7.12
N THR A 76 0.46 -1.78 -8.37
CA THR A 76 0.20 -0.94 -9.54
C THR A 76 -1.00 -1.43 -10.33
N TYR A 77 -1.54 -0.58 -11.20
CA TYR A 77 -2.64 -0.91 -12.09
C TYR A 77 -2.38 -2.17 -12.94
N GLU A 78 -1.14 -2.40 -13.36
CA GLU A 78 -0.82 -3.60 -14.14
C GLU A 78 -0.94 -4.89 -13.31
N TYR A 79 -0.45 -4.87 -12.07
CA TYR A 79 -0.42 -6.05 -11.22
C TYR A 79 -1.80 -6.39 -10.65
N ILE A 80 -2.62 -5.39 -10.32
CA ILE A 80 -4.00 -5.64 -9.88
C ILE A 80 -4.84 -6.31 -10.97
N ILE A 81 -4.57 -6.01 -12.25
CA ILE A 81 -5.24 -6.66 -13.38
C ILE A 81 -4.68 -8.08 -13.59
N LYS A 82 -3.35 -8.23 -13.60
CA LYS A 82 -2.68 -9.53 -13.86
C LYS A 82 -2.94 -10.56 -12.75
N ASP A 83 -2.89 -10.16 -11.48
CA ASP A 83 -3.01 -11.03 -10.31
C ASP A 83 -4.30 -10.79 -9.52
N ARG A 84 -5.35 -10.37 -10.24
CA ARG A 84 -6.68 -10.04 -9.71
C ARG A 84 -7.23 -11.05 -8.69
N PRO A 85 -7.15 -12.38 -8.90
CA PRO A 85 -7.79 -13.34 -7.98
C PRO A 85 -7.24 -13.27 -6.54
N ILE A 86 -5.96 -12.93 -6.40
CA ILE A 86 -5.29 -12.90 -5.10
C ILE A 86 -5.43 -11.51 -4.47
N LEU A 87 -5.27 -10.46 -5.29
CA LEU A 87 -5.26 -9.08 -4.80
C LEU A 87 -6.67 -8.55 -4.49
N CYS A 88 -7.70 -8.98 -5.23
CA CYS A 88 -9.10 -8.58 -4.95
C CYS A 88 -9.70 -9.26 -3.70
N ALA A 89 -9.02 -10.23 -3.10
CA ALA A 89 -9.45 -10.82 -1.83
C ALA A 89 -9.19 -9.89 -0.63
N ILE A 90 -8.47 -8.77 -0.81
CA ILE A 90 -8.15 -7.79 0.23
C ILE A 90 -9.31 -6.79 0.34
N LEU A 91 -9.86 -6.62 1.55
CA LEU A 91 -11.19 -6.06 1.79
C LEU A 91 -11.31 -4.53 1.63
N LEU A 92 -10.21 -3.77 1.54
CA LEU A 92 -10.28 -2.29 1.46
C LEU A 92 -9.23 -1.67 0.52
N CYS A 93 -9.66 -0.78 -0.37
CA CYS A 93 -8.78 -0.10 -1.34
C CYS A 93 -8.67 1.41 -1.03
N ILE A 94 -7.45 1.91 -0.81
CA ILE A 94 -7.18 3.36 -0.75
C ILE A 94 -6.58 3.77 -2.09
N LEU A 95 -7.30 4.55 -2.88
CA LEU A 95 -6.81 5.09 -4.16
C LEU A 95 -5.98 6.36 -3.89
N GLY A 96 -4.66 6.25 -4.09
CA GLY A 96 -3.74 7.37 -3.98
C GLY A 96 -3.48 8.01 -5.34
N SER A 97 -4.28 9.02 -5.71
CA SER A 97 -3.90 9.98 -6.76
C SER A 97 -3.71 11.35 -6.11
N THR A 98 -2.48 11.65 -5.72
CA THR A 98 -2.06 13.03 -5.46
C THR A 98 -0.91 13.35 -6.38
N GLY A 99 -1.22 13.46 -7.68
CA GLY A 99 -0.39 14.22 -8.60
C GLY A 99 -0.56 15.70 -8.28
N SER A 100 0.28 16.23 -7.39
CA SER A 100 0.51 17.68 -7.39
C SER A 100 1.43 17.99 -8.56
N ARG A 101 0.92 18.81 -9.47
CA ARG A 101 1.78 19.71 -10.26
C ARG A 101 2.63 20.56 -9.32
#